data_AF-A0A7S1KZ06-F1
#
_entry.id   AF-A0A7S1KZ06-F1
#
_cell.length_a   1.000
_cell.length_b   1.000
_cell.length_c   1.000
_cell.angle_alpha   90.00
_cell.angle_beta   90.00
_cell.angle_gamma   90.00
#
_symmetry.space_group_name_H-M   'P 1'
#
loop_
_entity.id
_entity.type
_entity.pdbx_description
1 polymer ?
#
loop_
_entity_poly.entity_id
_entity_poly.type
_entity_poly.pdbx_seq_one_letter_code
_entity_poly.pdbx_strand_id
1 'polypeptide(L)'
;MVKKARKRELKKLAIVQQTKINKKIHEKRALRGLPAPTPGQSFSHIKNKMRRSQMVRLMKTEKKRLKTAARRGRNEAEERGEEVTRGTQKTTDLMREADETIVPPDDSEVEGDEELDEFNKYFTGNTKPKVLMTTQKAPTKTLFNLMKELIHVIPNTFYYPRRDFEFKKICEYAGNKGFTDIILFAEKGKAVTGMYICHLPKGPTSFWRLTRLKLGQEMKGSATCNATHNPELILNNFTTRLGRRVGRQLAALFPQKPDFNGRRTVTFHNQRDFVFFRHYRYAFKADGTKCKLQEIGPRFTLKCRFLQHGLFDAKAGEFEYIWRPDSQVSRKRFFV
;
A
#
# COMPACT_ATOMS: atom_id res chain seq x y z
N MET A 1 13.50 42.27 31.42
CA MET A 1 12.86 42.34 30.07
C MET A 1 11.68 41.37 29.86
N VAL A 2 11.62 40.22 30.55
CA VAL A 2 10.61 39.15 30.32
C VAL A 2 9.15 39.57 30.60
N LYS A 3 8.88 40.35 31.66
CA LYS A 3 7.51 40.79 32.00
C LYS A 3 6.87 41.71 30.94
N LYS A 4 7.67 42.56 30.28
CA LYS A 4 7.20 43.50 29.23
C LYS A 4 6.89 42.77 27.91
N ALA A 5 7.65 41.71 27.60
CA ALA A 5 7.38 40.84 26.46
C ALA A 5 6.08 40.03 26.64
N ARG A 6 5.88 39.41 27.82
CA ARG A 6 4.66 38.66 28.16
C ARG A 6 3.38 39.52 28.09
N LYS A 7 3.44 40.77 28.57
CA LYS A 7 2.31 41.71 28.49
C LYS A 7 1.95 42.09 27.04
N ARG A 8 2.94 42.18 26.16
CA ARG A 8 2.72 42.44 24.72
C ARG A 8 2.09 41.24 24.02
N GLU A 9 2.49 40.01 24.34
CA GLU A 9 1.86 38.81 23.80
C GLU A 9 0.40 38.65 24.25
N LEU A 10 0.11 38.85 25.54
CA LEU A 10 -1.26 38.80 26.05
C LEU A 10 -2.16 39.85 25.38
N LYS A 11 -1.66 41.06 25.12
CA LYS A 11 -2.40 42.10 24.40
C LYS A 11 -2.66 41.69 22.93
N LYS A 12 -1.68 41.08 22.26
CA LYS A 12 -1.87 40.51 20.90
C LYS A 12 -2.93 39.41 20.91
N LEU A 13 -2.88 38.48 21.87
CA LEU A 13 -3.87 37.42 22.02
C LEU A 13 -5.28 37.98 22.27
N ALA A 14 -5.41 39.00 23.12
CA ALA A 14 -6.69 39.66 23.39
C ALA A 14 -7.27 40.35 22.14
N ILE A 15 -6.44 41.05 21.35
CA ILE A 15 -6.88 41.65 20.07
C ILE A 15 -7.34 40.57 19.08
N VAL A 16 -6.60 39.44 18.99
CA VAL A 16 -6.99 38.30 18.16
C VAL A 16 -8.29 37.65 18.63
N GLN A 17 -8.54 37.59 19.94
CA GLN A 17 -9.82 37.11 20.48
C GLN A 17 -10.97 38.09 20.20
N GLN A 18 -10.76 39.39 20.41
CA GLN A 18 -11.78 40.42 20.16
C GLN A 18 -12.19 40.49 18.69
N THR A 19 -11.21 40.42 17.77
CA THR A 19 -11.48 40.36 16.33
C THR A 19 -12.27 39.10 15.94
N LYS A 20 -11.98 37.94 16.54
CA LYS A 20 -12.77 36.72 16.36
C LYS A 20 -14.21 36.87 16.88
N ILE A 21 -14.40 37.53 18.03
CA ILE A 21 -15.73 37.80 18.61
C ILE A 21 -16.53 38.73 17.70
N ASN A 22 -15.94 39.85 17.28
CA ASN A 22 -16.60 40.82 16.40
C ASN A 22 -16.98 40.18 15.05
N LYS A 23 -16.11 39.32 14.49
CA LYS A 23 -16.41 38.56 13.28
C LYS A 23 -17.58 37.60 13.47
N LYS A 24 -17.67 36.90 14.61
CA LYS A 24 -18.83 36.04 14.94
C LYS A 24 -20.12 36.85 15.11
N ILE A 25 -20.06 38.03 15.71
CA ILE A 25 -21.22 38.92 15.88
C ILE A 25 -21.69 39.43 14.52
N HIS A 26 -20.78 39.86 13.65
CA HIS A 26 -21.10 40.28 12.29
C HIS A 26 -21.72 39.13 11.47
N GLU A 27 -21.15 37.93 11.55
CA GLU A 27 -21.73 36.74 10.94
C GLU A 27 -23.14 36.49 11.48
N LYS A 28 -23.33 36.49 12.81
CA LYS A 28 -24.65 36.29 13.45
C LYS A 28 -25.69 37.35 13.04
N ARG A 29 -25.26 38.60 12.83
CA ARG A 29 -26.11 39.69 12.31
C ARG A 29 -26.46 39.49 10.84
N ALA A 30 -25.51 39.09 10.00
CA ALA A 30 -25.75 38.77 8.58
C ALA A 30 -26.67 37.54 8.38
N LEU A 31 -26.81 36.70 9.40
CA LEU A 31 -27.68 35.51 9.42
C LEU A 31 -29.08 35.81 9.99
N ARG A 32 -29.31 37.03 10.53
CA ARG A 32 -30.56 37.43 11.18
C ARG A 32 -31.59 37.79 10.10
N GLY A 33 -32.76 37.13 10.13
CA GLY A 33 -33.86 37.38 9.18
C GLY A 33 -33.85 36.51 7.91
N LEU A 34 -32.89 35.60 7.77
CA LEU A 34 -32.91 34.60 6.71
C LEU A 34 -33.72 33.37 7.18
N PRO A 35 -34.64 32.81 6.36
CA PRO A 35 -35.37 31.61 6.73
C PRO A 35 -34.38 30.46 6.97
N ALA A 36 -34.66 29.62 7.99
CA ALA A 36 -33.83 28.47 8.28
C ALA A 36 -33.86 27.52 7.07
N PRO A 37 -32.72 27.28 6.40
CA PRO A 37 -32.72 26.48 5.19
C PRO A 37 -33.03 25.01 5.48
N THR A 38 -33.95 24.43 4.71
CA THR A 38 -34.32 23.02 4.82
C THR A 38 -33.17 22.12 4.35
N PRO A 39 -32.89 20.99 5.02
CA PRO A 39 -31.87 20.04 4.56
C PRO A 39 -32.17 19.56 3.13
N GLY A 40 -31.26 19.81 2.18
CA GLY A 40 -31.41 19.39 0.78
C GLY A 40 -31.86 20.49 -0.19
N GLN A 41 -32.18 21.69 0.30
CA GLN A 41 -32.55 22.82 -0.57
C GLN A 41 -31.37 23.26 -1.46
N SER A 42 -31.63 23.44 -2.75
CA SER A 42 -30.67 24.01 -3.70
C SER A 42 -30.75 25.54 -3.70
N PHE A 43 -29.60 26.21 -3.62
CA PHE A 43 -29.48 27.67 -3.70
C PHE A 43 -28.98 28.17 -5.06
N SER A 44 -29.04 27.33 -6.10
CA SER A 44 -28.60 27.68 -7.46
C SER A 44 -29.36 28.89 -8.04
N HIS A 45 -30.64 29.03 -7.68
CA HIS A 45 -31.50 30.15 -8.06
C HIS A 45 -31.00 31.52 -7.57
N ILE A 46 -30.20 31.59 -6.50
CA ILE A 46 -29.66 32.85 -5.97
C ILE A 46 -28.49 33.30 -6.85
N LYS A 47 -28.69 34.27 -7.76
CA LYS A 47 -27.63 34.79 -8.65
C LYS A 47 -26.43 35.39 -7.89
N ASN A 48 -26.65 36.02 -6.73
CA ASN A 48 -25.58 36.62 -5.92
C ASN A 48 -24.72 35.56 -5.20
N LYS A 49 -23.43 35.48 -5.55
CA LYS A 49 -22.45 34.53 -4.97
C LYS A 49 -22.29 34.65 -3.45
N MET A 50 -22.27 35.86 -2.90
CA MET A 50 -22.09 36.08 -1.46
C MET A 50 -23.29 35.56 -0.66
N ARG A 51 -24.51 35.92 -1.10
CA ARG A 51 -25.75 35.43 -0.47
C ARG A 51 -25.89 33.91 -0.61
N ARG A 52 -25.58 33.36 -1.80
CA ARG A 52 -25.58 31.90 -2.04
C ARG A 52 -24.63 31.16 -1.09
N SER A 53 -23.41 31.68 -0.91
CA SER A 53 -22.42 31.11 0.01
C SER A 53 -22.88 31.15 1.47
N GLN A 54 -23.48 32.27 1.91
CA GLN A 54 -24.04 32.41 3.26
C GLN A 54 -25.16 31.40 3.54
N MET A 55 -26.08 31.22 2.58
CA MET A 55 -27.17 30.23 2.69
C MET A 55 -26.65 28.79 2.76
N VAL A 56 -25.67 28.44 1.92
CA VAL A 56 -25.03 27.12 1.99
C VAL A 56 -24.34 26.90 3.35
N ARG A 57 -23.72 27.94 3.91
CA ARG A 57 -23.07 27.87 5.23
C ARG A 57 -24.11 27.63 6.33
N LEU A 58 -25.22 28.36 6.32
CA LEU A 58 -26.37 28.16 7.22
C LEU A 58 -26.90 26.72 7.16
N MET A 59 -27.15 26.23 5.95
CA MET A 59 -27.66 24.88 5.75
C MET A 59 -26.70 23.82 6.28
N LYS A 60 -25.39 23.99 6.07
CA LYS A 60 -24.37 23.10 6.64
C LYS A 60 -24.31 23.16 8.16
N THR A 61 -24.46 24.33 8.78
CA THR A 61 -24.48 24.46 10.24
C THR A 61 -25.71 23.81 10.85
N GLU A 62 -26.88 24.02 10.26
CA GLU A 62 -28.12 23.38 10.71
C GLU A 62 -28.07 21.87 10.54
N LYS A 63 -27.61 21.38 9.38
CA LYS A 63 -27.39 19.94 9.14
C LYS A 63 -26.42 19.34 10.16
N LYS A 64 -25.36 20.05 10.54
CA LYS A 64 -24.42 19.59 11.58
C LYS A 64 -25.07 19.57 12.96
N ARG A 65 -25.88 20.59 13.31
CA ARG A 65 -26.62 20.66 14.57
C ARG A 65 -27.58 19.47 14.70
N LEU A 66 -28.40 19.23 13.68
CA LEU A 66 -29.34 18.10 13.62
C LEU A 66 -28.62 16.74 13.71
N LYS A 67 -27.51 16.56 12.96
CA LYS A 67 -26.70 15.33 13.06
C LYS A 67 -26.11 15.12 14.46
N THR A 68 -25.70 16.18 15.14
CA THR A 68 -25.14 16.09 16.49
C THR A 68 -26.24 15.75 17.50
N ALA A 69 -27.41 16.37 17.39
CA ALA A 69 -28.58 16.05 18.22
C ALA A 69 -29.02 14.59 18.02
N ALA A 70 -29.14 14.13 16.76
CA ALA A 70 -29.47 12.75 16.45
C ALA A 70 -28.41 11.72 16.88
N ARG A 71 -27.14 12.13 16.99
CA ARG A 71 -26.08 11.29 17.57
C ARG A 71 -26.19 11.24 19.10
N ARG A 72 -26.48 12.36 19.75
CA ARG A 72 -26.71 12.42 21.20
C ARG A 72 -27.91 11.57 21.61
N GLY A 73 -29.05 11.74 20.94
CA GLY A 73 -30.24 10.93 21.21
C GLY A 73 -30.01 9.43 21.01
N ARG A 74 -29.16 9.03 20.04
CA ARG A 74 -28.74 7.63 19.88
C ARG A 74 -27.88 7.12 21.02
N ASN A 75 -26.89 7.91 21.46
CA ASN A 75 -26.07 7.54 22.61
C ASN A 75 -26.92 7.44 23.89
N GLU A 76 -27.86 8.37 24.10
CA GLU A 76 -28.77 8.36 25.24
C GLU A 76 -29.72 7.15 25.20
N ALA A 77 -30.19 6.73 24.02
CA ALA A 77 -30.98 5.50 23.85
C ALA A 77 -30.16 4.23 24.15
N GLU A 78 -28.90 4.20 23.71
CA GLU A 78 -27.95 3.11 24.01
C GLU A 78 -27.63 3.03 25.51
N GLU A 79 -27.48 4.17 26.19
CA GLU A 79 -27.34 4.24 27.66
C GLU A 79 -28.60 3.75 28.40
N ARG A 80 -29.79 3.93 27.83
CA ARG A 80 -31.06 3.38 28.34
C ARG A 80 -31.26 1.89 28.03
N GLY A 81 -30.34 1.26 27.30
CA GLY A 81 -30.43 -0.15 26.90
C GLY A 81 -31.40 -0.42 25.75
N GLU A 82 -31.83 0.62 25.01
CA GLU A 82 -32.61 0.45 23.78
C GLU A 82 -31.70 -0.03 22.64
N GLU A 83 -32.20 -0.92 21.78
CA GLU A 83 -31.41 -1.46 20.66
C GLU A 83 -31.28 -0.40 19.54
N VAL A 84 -30.08 0.18 19.41
CA VAL A 84 -29.80 1.20 18.39
C VAL A 84 -29.13 0.57 17.16
N THR A 85 -29.89 0.45 16.07
CA THR A 85 -29.33 -0.01 14.79
C THR A 85 -28.43 1.07 14.17
N ARG A 86 -27.12 0.84 14.17
CA ARG A 86 -26.16 1.67 13.44
C ARG A 86 -26.04 1.15 12.01
N GLY A 87 -26.36 1.98 11.03
CA GLY A 87 -26.16 1.63 9.62
C GLY A 87 -24.68 1.31 9.34
N THR A 88 -24.42 0.23 8.62
CA THR A 88 -23.07 -0.21 8.26
C THR A 88 -22.35 0.86 7.46
N GLN A 89 -21.10 1.17 7.85
CA GLN A 89 -20.29 2.15 7.14
C GLN A 89 -19.93 1.61 5.75
N LYS A 90 -20.43 2.29 4.70
CA LYS A 90 -20.08 1.97 3.31
C LYS A 90 -18.63 2.36 3.01
N THR A 91 -17.69 1.44 3.21
CA THR A 91 -16.28 1.62 2.79
C THR A 91 -16.10 1.20 1.33
N THR A 92 -15.02 1.65 0.68
CA THR A 92 -14.71 1.21 -0.70
C THR A 92 -14.48 -0.29 -0.77
N ASP A 93 -13.90 -0.88 0.28
CA ASP A 93 -13.61 -2.31 0.32
C ASP A 93 -14.91 -3.13 0.51
N LEU A 94 -15.88 -2.64 1.28
CA LEU A 94 -17.22 -3.24 1.40
C LEU A 94 -18.08 -3.09 0.14
N MET A 95 -17.84 -2.03 -0.64
CA MET A 95 -18.53 -1.78 -1.90
C MET A 95 -17.70 -2.22 -3.12
N ARG A 96 -16.78 -3.17 -2.94
CA ARG A 96 -16.02 -3.77 -4.05
C ARG A 96 -17.01 -4.38 -5.05
N GLU A 97 -16.75 -4.18 -6.33
CA GLU A 97 -17.51 -4.88 -7.37
C GLU A 97 -17.18 -6.37 -7.28
N ALA A 98 -18.21 -7.22 -7.32
CA ALA A 98 -17.99 -8.66 -7.40
C ALA A 98 -17.17 -8.95 -8.66
N ASP A 99 -16.08 -9.69 -8.49
CA ASP A 99 -15.18 -10.05 -9.57
C ASP A 99 -15.21 -11.58 -9.67
N GLU A 100 -15.52 -12.07 -10.86
CA GLU A 100 -15.60 -13.51 -11.17
C GLU A 100 -14.26 -14.22 -10.96
N THR A 101 -13.15 -13.48 -10.99
CA THR A 101 -11.80 -14.02 -10.82
C THR A 101 -11.40 -14.22 -9.36
N ILE A 102 -12.26 -13.85 -8.39
CA ILE A 102 -12.01 -14.09 -6.96
C ILE A 102 -12.14 -15.60 -6.71
N VAL A 103 -11.03 -16.20 -6.27
CA VAL A 103 -10.96 -17.64 -6.06
C VAL A 103 -11.60 -17.98 -4.71
N PRO A 104 -12.61 -18.87 -4.67
CA PRO A 104 -13.12 -19.40 -3.42
C PRO A 104 -12.07 -20.31 -2.75
N PRO A 105 -12.10 -20.48 -1.41
CA PRO A 105 -11.05 -21.19 -0.68
C PRO A 105 -10.78 -22.64 -1.14
N ASP A 106 -11.78 -23.36 -1.66
CA ASP A 106 -11.71 -24.79 -1.98
C ASP A 106 -11.97 -25.07 -3.48
N ASP A 107 -11.42 -24.23 -4.36
CA ASP A 107 -11.57 -24.39 -5.81
C ASP A 107 -10.55 -25.39 -6.38
N SER A 108 -11.02 -26.58 -6.75
CA SER A 108 -10.19 -27.64 -7.33
C SER A 108 -9.50 -27.24 -8.64
N GLU A 109 -10.09 -26.31 -9.41
CA GLU A 109 -9.48 -25.84 -10.67
C GLU A 109 -8.20 -25.05 -10.39
N VAL A 110 -8.23 -24.19 -9.37
CA VAL A 110 -7.08 -23.35 -9.00
C VAL A 110 -5.99 -24.16 -8.31
N GLU A 111 -6.34 -25.19 -7.54
CA GLU A 111 -5.35 -26.11 -6.99
C GLU A 111 -4.61 -26.86 -8.11
N GLY A 112 -5.33 -27.34 -9.12
CA GLY A 112 -4.73 -27.94 -10.31
C GLY A 112 -3.80 -26.98 -11.06
N ASP A 113 -4.23 -25.73 -11.26
CA ASP A 113 -3.38 -24.69 -11.85
C ASP A 113 -2.10 -24.49 -11.03
N GLU A 114 -2.22 -24.41 -9.71
CA GLU A 114 -1.08 -24.17 -8.81
C GLU A 114 -0.09 -25.33 -8.75
N GLU A 115 -0.57 -26.57 -8.93
CA GLU A 115 0.26 -27.77 -9.02
C GLU A 115 1.03 -27.85 -10.35
N LEU A 116 0.41 -27.38 -11.44
CA LEU A 116 1.02 -27.34 -12.78
C LEU A 116 1.88 -26.10 -13.02
N ASP A 117 1.78 -25.08 -12.16
CA ASP A 117 2.49 -23.81 -12.26
C ASP A 117 4.01 -23.97 -12.16
N GLU A 118 4.75 -23.02 -12.74
CA GLU A 118 6.21 -23.06 -12.77
C GLU A 118 6.84 -23.02 -11.37
N PHE A 119 6.09 -22.52 -10.38
CA PHE A 119 6.54 -22.38 -8.99
C PHE A 119 6.33 -23.63 -8.12
N ASN A 120 5.62 -24.67 -8.58
CA ASN A 120 5.25 -25.81 -7.71
C ASN A 120 6.48 -26.50 -7.06
N LYS A 121 7.59 -26.59 -7.80
CA LYS A 121 8.87 -27.13 -7.29
C LYS A 121 9.42 -26.41 -6.06
N TYR A 122 9.05 -25.15 -5.85
CA TYR A 122 9.45 -24.37 -4.68
C TYR A 122 8.57 -24.65 -3.48
N PHE A 123 7.26 -24.74 -3.69
CA PHE A 123 6.30 -24.99 -2.63
C PHE A 123 6.33 -26.43 -2.11
N THR A 124 6.69 -27.38 -2.97
CA THR A 124 6.99 -28.77 -2.58
C THR A 124 8.31 -28.92 -1.80
N GLY A 125 9.15 -27.87 -1.76
CA GLY A 125 10.42 -27.87 -1.03
C GLY A 125 11.58 -28.53 -1.77
N ASN A 126 11.40 -28.92 -3.03
CA ASN A 126 12.41 -29.60 -3.84
C ASN A 126 13.55 -28.65 -4.25
N THR A 127 13.24 -27.38 -4.50
CA THR A 127 14.23 -26.38 -4.94
C THR A 127 14.34 -25.25 -3.92
N LYS A 128 15.56 -24.96 -3.47
CA LYS A 128 15.85 -23.76 -2.67
C LYS A 128 15.98 -22.54 -3.59
N PRO A 129 15.36 -21.40 -3.26
CA PRO A 129 15.49 -20.21 -4.08
C PRO A 129 16.94 -19.73 -4.08
N LYS A 130 17.41 -19.36 -5.27
CA LYS A 130 18.72 -18.79 -5.54
C LYS A 130 18.50 -17.60 -6.47
N VAL A 131 18.50 -16.41 -5.89
CA VAL A 131 18.06 -15.20 -6.58
C VAL A 131 19.26 -14.42 -7.10
N LEU A 132 19.27 -14.08 -8.39
CA LEU A 132 20.22 -13.14 -8.97
C LEU A 132 19.63 -11.73 -8.93
N MET A 133 20.29 -10.81 -8.23
CA MET A 133 19.86 -9.42 -8.19
C MET A 133 20.77 -8.56 -9.06
N THR A 134 20.17 -7.75 -9.93
CA THR A 134 20.91 -6.85 -10.82
C THR A 134 20.20 -5.50 -10.98
N THR A 135 20.89 -4.53 -11.57
CA THR A 135 20.39 -3.16 -11.78
C THR A 135 20.31 -2.85 -13.28
N GLN A 136 19.80 -1.68 -13.63
CA GLN A 136 20.02 -1.10 -14.95
C GLN A 136 21.50 -0.72 -15.18
N LYS A 137 21.83 -0.34 -16.43
CA LYS A 137 23.14 0.23 -16.77
C LYS A 137 23.34 1.57 -16.04
N ALA A 138 24.55 1.82 -15.54
CA ALA A 138 24.91 3.04 -14.80
C ALA A 138 23.91 3.42 -13.67
N PRO A 139 23.72 2.57 -12.66
CA PRO A 139 22.77 2.83 -11.57
C PRO A 139 23.24 3.97 -10.64
N THR A 140 22.28 4.66 -10.01
CA THR A 140 22.58 5.70 -9.02
C THR A 140 22.92 5.13 -7.64
N LYS A 141 23.52 5.97 -6.78
CA LYS A 141 23.81 5.64 -5.38
C LYS A 141 22.56 5.20 -4.60
N THR A 142 21.40 5.80 -4.89
CA THR A 142 20.14 5.45 -4.22
C THR A 142 19.76 4.00 -4.50
N LEU A 143 19.89 3.55 -5.75
CA LEU A 143 19.65 2.15 -6.08
C LEU A 143 20.67 1.24 -5.43
N PHE A 144 21.96 1.58 -5.43
CA PHE A 144 22.95 0.76 -4.71
C PHE A 144 22.65 0.60 -3.22
N ASN A 145 22.17 1.65 -2.55
CA ASN A 145 21.78 1.56 -1.15
C ASN A 145 20.57 0.63 -0.96
N LEU A 146 19.58 0.68 -1.85
CA LEU A 146 18.46 -0.25 -1.86
C LEU A 146 18.93 -1.70 -2.04
N MET A 147 19.85 -1.96 -2.98
CA MET A 147 20.39 -3.30 -3.23
C MET A 147 21.09 -3.85 -1.99
N LYS A 148 21.90 -3.03 -1.30
CA LYS A 148 22.56 -3.43 -0.04
C LYS A 148 21.55 -3.86 1.03
N GLU A 149 20.45 -3.12 1.18
CA GLU A 149 19.41 -3.51 2.13
C GLU A 149 18.68 -4.79 1.69
N LEU A 150 18.31 -4.91 0.41
CA LEU A 150 17.54 -6.05 -0.11
C LEU A 150 18.29 -7.38 -0.06
N ILE A 151 19.62 -7.39 -0.21
CA ILE A 151 20.45 -8.61 -0.02
C ILE A 151 20.22 -9.21 1.38
N HIS A 152 20.00 -8.37 2.39
CA HIS A 152 19.74 -8.85 3.75
C HIS A 152 18.29 -9.25 3.98
N VAL A 153 17.35 -8.76 3.16
CA VAL A 153 15.93 -9.10 3.28
C VAL A 153 15.60 -10.43 2.62
N ILE A 154 16.07 -10.64 1.39
CA ILE A 154 15.80 -11.85 0.60
C ILE A 154 16.98 -12.83 0.77
N PRO A 155 16.80 -13.96 1.46
CA PRO A 155 17.86 -14.96 1.62
C PRO A 155 18.35 -15.49 0.27
N ASN A 156 19.58 -16.03 0.23
CA ASN A 156 20.17 -16.64 -0.98
C ASN A 156 20.23 -15.71 -2.21
N THR A 157 20.31 -14.39 -1.98
CA THR A 157 20.39 -13.40 -3.05
C THR A 157 21.84 -13.04 -3.35
N PHE A 158 22.21 -13.07 -4.64
CA PHE A 158 23.54 -12.73 -5.13
C PHE A 158 23.46 -11.53 -6.06
N TYR A 159 24.21 -10.47 -5.73
CA TYR A 159 24.27 -9.28 -6.56
C TYR A 159 25.31 -9.43 -7.68
N TYR A 160 24.87 -9.22 -8.93
CA TYR A 160 25.74 -9.14 -10.09
C TYR A 160 25.56 -7.79 -10.81
N PRO A 161 26.63 -7.01 -11.02
CA PRO A 161 26.53 -5.77 -11.78
C PRO A 161 26.21 -6.06 -13.24
N ARG A 162 25.24 -5.34 -13.80
CA ARG A 162 24.76 -5.54 -15.18
C ARG A 162 25.81 -5.33 -16.26
N ARG A 163 26.78 -4.42 -16.01
CA ARG A 163 27.76 -3.97 -17.02
C ARG A 163 27.04 -3.62 -18.34
N ASP A 164 27.49 -4.15 -19.47
CA ASP A 164 26.89 -3.91 -20.78
C ASP A 164 25.97 -5.02 -21.30
N PHE A 165 25.72 -6.05 -20.49
CA PHE A 165 24.93 -7.19 -20.91
C PHE A 165 23.44 -6.84 -21.10
N GLU A 166 22.89 -7.36 -22.19
CA GLU A 166 21.46 -7.36 -22.43
C GLU A 166 20.74 -8.29 -21.48
N PHE A 167 19.49 -7.97 -21.15
CA PHE A 167 18.74 -8.72 -20.15
C PHE A 167 18.50 -10.18 -20.57
N LYS A 168 18.31 -10.46 -21.86
CA LYS A 168 18.17 -11.83 -22.38
C LYS A 168 19.42 -12.69 -22.11
N LYS A 169 20.62 -12.15 -22.38
CA LYS A 169 21.90 -12.81 -22.07
C LYS A 169 22.08 -13.06 -20.58
N ILE A 170 21.57 -12.15 -19.72
CA ILE A 170 21.60 -12.35 -18.27
C ILE A 170 20.68 -13.51 -17.86
N CYS A 171 19.50 -13.64 -18.49
CA CYS A 171 18.59 -14.76 -18.26
C CYS A 171 19.22 -16.10 -18.66
N GLU A 172 19.86 -16.17 -19.83
CA GLU A 172 20.60 -17.35 -20.29
C GLU A 172 21.74 -17.73 -19.33
N TYR A 173 22.56 -16.74 -18.94
CA TYR A 173 23.66 -16.94 -18.02
C TYR A 173 23.19 -17.44 -16.64
N ALA A 174 22.13 -16.83 -16.12
CA ALA A 174 21.56 -17.17 -14.83
C ALA A 174 20.94 -18.57 -14.85
N GLY A 175 20.25 -18.93 -15.95
CA GLY A 175 19.71 -20.27 -16.16
C GLY A 175 20.82 -21.33 -16.16
N ASN A 176 21.92 -21.08 -16.88
CA ASN A 176 23.08 -21.99 -16.93
C ASN A 176 23.78 -22.15 -15.55
N LYS A 177 23.70 -21.13 -14.70
CA LYS A 177 24.25 -21.15 -13.33
C LYS A 177 23.28 -21.70 -12.26
N GLY A 178 22.11 -22.17 -12.69
CA GLY A 178 21.07 -22.70 -11.80
C GLY A 178 20.50 -21.65 -10.85
N PHE A 179 20.39 -20.39 -11.27
CA PHE A 179 19.58 -19.41 -10.56
C PHE A 179 18.10 -19.68 -10.82
N THR A 180 17.29 -19.43 -9.80
CA THR A 180 15.84 -19.66 -9.81
C THR A 180 15.10 -18.44 -10.32
N ASP A 181 15.57 -17.26 -9.93
CA ASP A 181 14.91 -16.00 -10.21
C ASP A 181 15.93 -14.91 -10.48
N ILE A 182 15.56 -13.96 -11.34
CA ILE A 182 16.28 -12.70 -11.52
C ILE A 182 15.39 -11.56 -11.06
N ILE A 183 15.96 -10.68 -10.24
CA ILE A 183 15.36 -9.40 -9.90
C ILE A 183 16.19 -8.29 -10.54
N LEU A 184 15.57 -7.52 -11.44
CA LEU A 184 16.19 -6.35 -12.08
C LEU A 184 15.52 -5.06 -11.59
N PHE A 185 16.30 -4.15 -11.03
CA PHE A 185 15.83 -2.82 -10.66
C PHE A 185 16.19 -1.76 -11.72
N ALA A 186 15.22 -0.89 -12.01
CA ALA A 186 15.34 0.22 -12.95
C ALA A 186 14.98 1.56 -12.29
N GLU A 187 15.63 2.62 -12.75
CA GLU A 187 15.41 3.98 -12.25
C GLU A 187 15.02 4.92 -13.39
N LYS A 188 14.21 5.91 -13.06
CA LYS A 188 13.84 6.99 -13.98
C LYS A 188 13.97 8.31 -13.24
N GLY A 189 14.74 9.24 -13.79
CA GLY A 189 14.96 10.54 -13.16
C GLY A 189 15.63 10.44 -11.77
N LYS A 190 16.63 9.57 -11.63
CA LYS A 190 17.36 9.32 -10.36
C LYS A 190 16.52 8.78 -9.20
N ALA A 191 15.32 8.26 -9.50
CA ALA A 191 14.47 7.57 -8.55
C ALA A 191 14.21 6.13 -9.01
N VAL A 192 14.30 5.17 -8.09
CA VAL A 192 13.96 3.76 -8.36
C VAL A 192 12.47 3.67 -8.66
N THR A 193 12.11 3.20 -9.85
CA THR A 193 10.73 3.19 -10.33
C THR A 193 10.26 1.86 -10.88
N GLY A 194 11.18 0.99 -11.31
CA GLY A 194 10.86 -0.29 -11.91
C GLY A 194 11.54 -1.43 -11.17
N MET A 195 10.82 -2.53 -11.02
CA MET A 195 11.34 -3.81 -10.54
C MET A 195 10.78 -4.90 -11.45
N TYR A 196 11.65 -5.66 -12.08
CA TYR A 196 11.30 -6.82 -12.88
C TYR A 196 11.66 -8.06 -12.09
N ILE A 197 10.75 -9.03 -12.04
CA ILE A 197 11.00 -10.36 -11.49
C ILE A 197 10.81 -11.35 -12.62
N CYS A 198 11.83 -12.13 -12.92
CA CYS A 198 11.81 -13.13 -13.97
C CYS A 198 12.14 -14.49 -13.36
N HIS A 199 11.24 -15.45 -13.52
CA HIS A 199 11.44 -16.80 -13.04
C HIS A 199 12.16 -17.63 -14.10
N LEU A 200 13.17 -18.40 -13.71
CA LEU A 200 14.02 -19.17 -14.61
C LEU A 200 13.73 -20.68 -14.48
N PRO A 201 13.99 -21.49 -15.52
CA PRO A 201 14.58 -21.13 -16.82
C PRO A 201 13.57 -20.68 -17.89
N LYS A 202 12.28 -20.94 -17.70
CA LYS A 202 11.21 -20.59 -18.66
C LYS A 202 10.01 -19.91 -17.97
N GLY A 203 10.17 -19.51 -16.72
CA GLY A 203 9.05 -19.00 -15.93
C GLY A 203 8.66 -17.57 -16.32
N PRO A 204 7.57 -17.07 -15.74
CA PRO A 204 6.98 -15.80 -16.16
C PRO A 204 7.80 -14.61 -15.69
N THR A 205 7.60 -13.49 -16.38
CA THR A 205 8.22 -12.21 -16.08
C THR A 205 7.16 -11.20 -15.65
N SER A 206 7.28 -10.69 -14.42
CA SER A 206 6.43 -9.60 -13.94
C SER A 206 7.18 -8.29 -13.90
N PHE A 207 6.49 -7.21 -14.24
CA PHE A 207 6.98 -5.85 -14.06
C PHE A 207 6.15 -5.10 -13.03
N TRP A 208 6.87 -4.52 -12.08
CA TRP A 208 6.31 -3.76 -10.97
C TRP A 208 6.77 -2.33 -11.02
N ARG A 209 5.82 -1.41 -10.92
CA ARG A 209 6.11 -0.02 -10.64
C ARG A 209 6.36 0.15 -9.14
N LEU A 210 7.57 0.54 -8.79
CA LEU A 210 7.96 0.88 -7.43
C LEU A 210 7.66 2.34 -7.14
N THR A 211 7.04 2.60 -5.99
CA THR A 211 6.70 3.94 -5.51
C THR A 211 6.93 4.03 -4.01
N ARG A 212 7.07 5.26 -3.49
CA ARG A 212 7.22 5.52 -2.04
C ARG A 212 8.35 4.73 -1.40
N LEU A 213 9.49 4.63 -2.08
CA LEU A 213 10.71 4.06 -1.52
C LEU A 213 11.18 4.89 -0.33
N LYS A 214 11.47 4.21 0.77
CA LYS A 214 12.14 4.76 1.95
C LYS A 214 13.10 3.69 2.45
N LEU A 215 14.38 4.05 2.56
CA LEU A 215 15.40 3.11 3.02
C LEU A 215 15.31 2.94 4.54
N GLY A 216 15.72 1.78 5.04
CA GLY A 216 15.75 1.49 6.47
C GLY A 216 16.61 2.49 7.24
N GLN A 217 17.69 2.99 6.64
CA GLN A 217 18.57 4.03 7.20
C GLN A 217 17.89 5.39 7.40
N GLU A 218 16.86 5.70 6.60
CA GLU A 218 16.14 6.99 6.66
C GLU A 218 14.94 6.95 7.63
N MET A 219 14.66 5.79 8.21
CA MET A 219 13.48 5.55 9.03
C MET A 219 13.81 5.70 10.52
N LYS A 220 13.03 6.53 11.22
CA LYS A 220 13.18 6.76 12.65
C LYS A 220 12.78 5.50 13.43
N GLY A 221 13.67 5.02 14.31
CA GLY A 221 13.43 3.83 15.13
C GLY A 221 13.56 2.50 14.36
N SER A 222 14.08 2.54 13.13
CA SER A 222 14.45 1.36 12.35
C SER A 222 15.65 0.68 13.01
N ALA A 223 15.63 -0.65 13.04
CA ALA A 223 16.78 -1.45 13.47
C ALA A 223 17.51 -2.05 12.27
N THR A 224 18.79 -2.37 12.46
CA THR A 224 19.58 -3.08 11.45
C THR A 224 19.01 -4.47 11.24
N CYS A 225 18.93 -4.88 9.98
CA CYS A 225 18.49 -6.22 9.62
C CYS A 225 19.61 -7.24 9.90
N ASN A 226 19.33 -8.25 10.72
CA ASN A 226 20.18 -9.43 10.82
C ASN A 226 19.81 -10.40 9.70
N ALA A 227 20.75 -10.71 8.80
CA ALA A 227 20.52 -11.54 7.62
C ALA A 227 20.57 -13.05 7.89
N THR A 228 20.97 -13.48 9.09
CA THR A 228 21.27 -14.88 9.42
C THR A 228 20.06 -15.81 9.37
N HIS A 229 18.87 -15.31 9.71
CA HIS A 229 17.67 -16.13 9.87
C HIS A 229 16.69 -15.93 8.71
N ASN A 230 16.08 -17.00 8.22
CA ASN A 230 15.03 -16.91 7.19
C ASN A 230 13.79 -16.20 7.74
N PRO A 231 13.24 -15.20 7.03
CA PRO A 231 12.06 -14.49 7.50
C PRO A 231 10.79 -15.32 7.26
N GLU A 232 9.79 -15.13 8.11
CA GLU A 232 8.41 -15.53 7.82
C GLU A 232 7.84 -14.65 6.71
N LEU A 233 7.11 -15.24 5.77
CA LEU A 233 6.48 -14.51 4.68
C LEU A 233 4.97 -14.39 4.94
N ILE A 234 4.45 -13.17 4.89
CA ILE A 234 3.03 -12.88 4.99
C ILE A 234 2.55 -12.29 3.66
N LEU A 235 1.68 -13.01 2.96
CA LEU A 235 0.96 -12.55 1.78
C LEU A 235 -0.49 -12.28 2.16
N ASN A 236 -0.91 -11.01 2.14
CA ASN A 236 -2.27 -10.62 2.50
C ASN A 236 -3.06 -10.14 1.30
N ASN A 237 -4.31 -10.60 1.17
CA ASN A 237 -5.30 -10.16 0.17
C ASN A 237 -4.92 -10.42 -1.29
N PHE A 238 -4.25 -11.53 -1.59
CA PHE A 238 -4.03 -12.01 -2.97
C PHE A 238 -5.13 -13.00 -3.34
N THR A 239 -6.35 -12.51 -3.53
CA THR A 239 -7.56 -13.35 -3.61
C THR A 239 -7.97 -13.69 -5.04
N THR A 240 -7.60 -12.88 -6.02
CA THR A 240 -7.93 -13.16 -7.43
C THR A 240 -6.99 -14.21 -8.01
N ARG A 241 -7.36 -14.85 -9.14
CA ARG A 241 -6.50 -15.81 -9.84
C ARG A 241 -5.12 -15.21 -10.18
N LEU A 242 -5.12 -14.00 -10.74
CA LEU A 242 -3.90 -13.21 -10.98
C LEU A 242 -3.16 -12.90 -9.68
N GLY A 243 -3.90 -12.53 -8.62
CA GLY A 243 -3.37 -12.29 -7.29
C GLY A 243 -2.62 -13.48 -6.73
N ARG A 244 -3.22 -14.68 -6.78
CA ARG A 244 -2.60 -15.93 -6.34
C ARG A 244 -1.33 -16.21 -7.14
N ARG A 245 -1.37 -16.12 -8.48
CA ARG A 245 -0.19 -16.34 -9.33
C ARG A 245 0.96 -15.38 -9.00
N VAL A 246 0.66 -14.10 -8.91
CA VAL A 246 1.66 -13.07 -8.59
C VAL A 246 2.16 -13.19 -7.15
N GLY A 247 1.29 -13.57 -6.22
CA GLY A 247 1.63 -13.90 -4.83
C GLY A 247 2.58 -15.08 -4.75
N ARG A 248 2.32 -16.14 -5.51
CA ARG A 248 3.20 -17.32 -5.63
C ARG A 248 4.56 -16.95 -6.19
N GLN A 249 4.63 -16.10 -7.22
CA GLN A 249 5.91 -15.60 -7.74
C GLN A 249 6.70 -14.81 -6.67
N LEU A 250 6.03 -13.95 -5.89
CA LEU A 250 6.69 -13.23 -4.79
C LEU A 250 7.15 -14.16 -3.67
N ALA A 251 6.38 -15.21 -3.38
CA ALA A 251 6.75 -16.22 -2.39
C ALA A 251 7.90 -17.12 -2.84
N ALA A 252 8.01 -17.43 -4.13
CA ALA A 252 9.10 -18.22 -4.69
C ALA A 252 10.47 -17.56 -4.47
N LEU A 253 10.54 -16.24 -4.24
CA LEU A 253 11.78 -15.54 -3.90
C LEU A 253 12.32 -15.87 -2.50
N PHE A 254 11.48 -16.41 -1.60
CA PHE A 254 11.83 -16.66 -0.20
C PHE A 254 11.89 -18.17 0.11
N PRO A 255 12.78 -18.59 1.02
CA PRO A 255 12.78 -19.97 1.50
C PRO A 255 11.46 -20.32 2.20
N GLN A 256 10.91 -21.50 1.92
CA GLN A 256 9.65 -21.97 2.53
C GLN A 256 9.78 -22.37 4.00
N LYS A 257 11.00 -22.57 4.50
CA LYS A 257 11.28 -22.92 5.90
C LYS A 257 11.74 -21.66 6.66
N PRO A 258 10.84 -20.95 7.37
CA PRO A 258 11.20 -19.77 8.15
C PRO A 258 11.87 -20.16 9.48
N ASP A 259 12.72 -19.27 9.99
CA ASP A 259 13.37 -19.43 11.29
C ASP A 259 12.68 -18.56 12.34
N PHE A 260 11.78 -19.15 13.12
CA PHE A 260 11.00 -18.45 14.15
C PHE A 260 11.89 -17.79 15.23
N ASN A 261 13.07 -18.36 15.50
CA ASN A 261 14.04 -17.80 16.44
C ASN A 261 14.53 -16.40 16.02
N GLY A 262 14.58 -16.13 14.71
CA GLY A 262 14.96 -14.83 14.17
C GLY A 262 13.92 -13.73 14.41
N ARG A 263 12.66 -14.12 14.67
CA ARG A 263 11.49 -13.24 14.89
C ARG A 263 11.36 -12.16 13.80
N ARG A 264 11.52 -12.58 12.56
CA ARG A 264 11.65 -11.71 11.40
C ARG A 264 10.55 -12.06 10.41
N THR A 265 9.88 -11.04 9.89
CA THR A 265 8.72 -11.24 9.02
C THR A 265 8.73 -10.23 7.88
N VAL A 266 8.62 -10.73 6.65
CA VAL A 266 8.42 -9.94 5.44
C VAL A 266 6.93 -10.00 5.08
N THR A 267 6.33 -8.86 4.84
CA THR A 267 4.91 -8.75 4.53
C THR A 267 4.72 -8.08 3.17
N PHE A 268 3.98 -8.75 2.31
CA PHE A 268 3.37 -8.17 1.11
C PHE A 268 1.87 -8.05 1.37
N HIS A 269 1.43 -6.82 1.63
CA HIS A 269 0.02 -6.55 1.86
C HIS A 269 -0.60 -5.92 0.62
N ASN A 270 -1.47 -6.65 -0.06
CA ASN A 270 -2.22 -6.12 -1.18
C ASN A 270 -3.43 -5.31 -0.66
N GLN A 271 -3.52 -4.07 -1.12
CA GLN A 271 -4.68 -3.21 -0.88
C GLN A 271 -4.93 -2.37 -2.14
N ARG A 272 -6.02 -2.69 -2.85
CA ARG A 272 -6.47 -1.97 -4.05
C ARG A 272 -5.41 -1.92 -5.16
N ASP A 273 -4.87 -3.08 -5.51
CA ASP A 273 -3.76 -3.28 -6.47
C ASP A 273 -2.41 -2.65 -6.07
N PHE A 274 -2.31 -2.14 -4.85
CA PHE A 274 -1.04 -1.67 -4.29
C PHE A 274 -0.54 -2.71 -3.29
N VAL A 275 0.60 -3.32 -3.62
CA VAL A 275 1.29 -4.26 -2.75
C VAL A 275 2.27 -3.48 -1.89
N PHE A 276 1.98 -3.39 -0.61
CA PHE A 276 2.84 -2.75 0.37
C PHE A 276 3.86 -3.76 0.87
N PHE A 277 5.13 -3.52 0.54
CA PHE A 277 6.25 -4.28 1.07
C PHE A 277 6.68 -3.71 2.40
N ARG A 278 6.73 -4.54 3.43
CA ARG A 278 7.24 -4.19 4.76
C ARG A 278 8.06 -5.33 5.31
N HIS A 279 9.06 -4.99 6.10
CA HIS A 279 9.90 -5.95 6.78
C HIS A 279 9.94 -5.57 8.26
N TYR A 280 9.53 -6.52 9.09
CA TYR A 280 9.36 -6.33 10.53
C TYR A 280 10.20 -7.32 11.32
N ARG A 281 10.63 -6.86 12.48
CA ARG A 281 11.00 -7.70 13.61
C ARG A 281 9.87 -7.65 14.62
N TYR A 282 9.48 -8.80 15.15
CA TYR A 282 8.38 -8.90 16.06
C TYR A 282 8.82 -9.35 17.46
N ALA A 283 8.09 -8.92 18.47
CA ALA A 283 8.30 -9.33 19.86
C ALA A 283 6.95 -9.48 20.56
N PHE A 284 6.66 -10.68 21.05
CA PHE A 284 5.51 -10.92 21.89
C PHE A 284 5.67 -10.23 23.24
N LYS A 285 4.59 -9.66 23.75
CA LYS A 285 4.54 -9.24 25.15
C LYS A 285 4.49 -10.48 26.06
N ALA A 286 4.85 -10.31 27.33
CA ALA A 286 4.82 -11.39 28.33
C ALA A 286 3.45 -12.10 28.38
N ASP A 287 2.37 -11.33 28.21
CA ASP A 287 1.00 -11.84 28.25
C ASP A 287 0.58 -12.63 27.00
N GLY A 288 1.42 -12.70 25.95
CA GLY A 288 1.14 -13.41 24.69
C GLY A 288 0.03 -12.80 23.80
N THR A 289 -0.83 -11.94 24.35
CA THR A 289 -2.01 -11.39 23.65
C THR A 289 -1.71 -10.39 22.54
N LYS A 290 -0.55 -9.72 22.61
CA LYS A 290 -0.20 -8.63 21.68
C LYS A 290 1.25 -8.75 21.25
N CYS A 291 1.47 -8.47 19.97
CA CYS A 291 2.79 -8.41 19.37
C CYS A 291 3.21 -6.95 19.12
N LYS A 292 4.43 -6.59 19.50
CA LYS A 292 5.06 -5.33 19.11
C LYS A 292 5.85 -5.55 17.84
N LEU A 293 5.69 -4.64 16.87
CA LEU A 293 6.39 -4.67 15.60
C LEU A 293 7.39 -3.53 15.53
N GLN A 294 8.58 -3.82 15.01
CA GLN A 294 9.60 -2.84 14.67
C GLN A 294 9.96 -3.01 13.19
N GLU A 295 9.92 -1.93 12.41
CA GLU A 295 10.33 -1.96 11.00
C GLU A 295 11.85 -2.14 10.91
N ILE A 296 12.30 -3.07 10.06
CA ILE A 296 13.71 -3.36 9.77
C ILE A 296 13.88 -3.42 8.25
N GLY A 297 14.65 -2.51 7.66
CA GLY A 297 14.87 -2.49 6.21
C GLY A 297 13.90 -1.59 5.42
N PRO A 298 13.89 -1.71 4.08
CA PRO A 298 13.27 -0.72 3.21
C PRO A 298 11.76 -0.89 3.16
N ARG A 299 11.09 0.24 2.96
CA ARG A 299 9.66 0.34 2.73
C ARG A 299 9.42 0.83 1.32
N PHE A 300 8.56 0.14 0.58
CA PHE A 300 8.08 0.63 -0.70
C PHE A 300 6.69 0.07 -1.01
N THR A 301 6.08 0.60 -2.07
CA THR A 301 4.80 0.16 -2.60
C THR A 301 5.00 -0.26 -4.05
N LEU A 302 4.59 -1.47 -4.36
CA LEU A 302 4.62 -2.04 -5.70
C LEU A 302 3.23 -1.98 -6.31
N LYS A 303 3.18 -1.81 -7.63
CA LYS A 303 1.97 -2.00 -8.43
C LYS A 303 2.33 -2.82 -9.66
N CYS A 304 1.67 -3.97 -9.82
CA CYS A 304 1.87 -4.82 -10.98
C CYS A 304 1.44 -4.04 -12.24
N ARG A 305 2.33 -4.00 -13.23
CA ARG A 305 2.09 -3.33 -14.51
C ARG A 305 1.86 -4.33 -15.62
N PHE A 306 2.57 -5.44 -15.61
CA PHE A 306 2.25 -6.56 -16.48
C PHE A 306 2.79 -7.86 -15.89
N LEU A 307 2.19 -8.96 -16.32
CA LEU A 307 2.67 -10.32 -16.15
C LEU A 307 2.76 -10.94 -17.54
N GLN A 308 3.95 -11.38 -17.91
CA GLN A 308 4.29 -11.97 -19.20
C GLN A 308 4.57 -13.46 -19.02
N HIS A 309 4.05 -14.28 -19.93
CA HIS A 309 4.39 -15.70 -20.00
C HIS A 309 5.82 -15.86 -20.56
N GLY A 310 6.61 -16.67 -19.87
CA GLY A 310 8.02 -16.89 -20.20
C GLY A 310 8.97 -15.74 -19.83
N LEU A 311 10.18 -15.85 -20.36
CA LEU A 311 11.26 -14.88 -20.15
C LEU A 311 10.93 -13.53 -20.78
N PHE A 312 11.65 -12.50 -20.34
CA PHE A 312 11.44 -11.14 -20.84
C PHE A 312 11.63 -11.06 -22.36
N ASP A 313 10.53 -10.80 -23.05
CA ASP A 313 10.51 -10.44 -24.46
C ASP A 313 9.62 -9.23 -24.73
N ALA A 314 10.23 -8.16 -25.23
CA ALA A 314 9.54 -6.89 -25.45
C ALA A 314 8.76 -6.84 -26.77
N LYS A 315 9.00 -7.77 -27.71
CA LYS A 315 8.46 -7.70 -29.08
C LYS A 315 7.32 -8.70 -29.33
N ALA A 316 7.53 -9.97 -29.00
CA ALA A 316 6.58 -11.06 -29.27
C ALA A 316 6.10 -11.73 -27.98
N GLY A 317 6.23 -11.05 -26.84
CA GLY A 317 5.82 -11.56 -25.54
C GLY A 317 4.31 -11.75 -25.43
N GLU A 318 3.89 -12.92 -24.95
CA GLU A 318 2.51 -13.16 -24.55
C GLU A 318 2.28 -12.63 -23.13
N PHE A 319 1.29 -11.76 -22.97
CA PHE A 319 0.98 -11.15 -21.68
C PHE A 319 -0.30 -11.73 -21.10
N GLU A 320 -0.19 -12.36 -19.93
CA GLU A 320 -1.34 -12.78 -19.14
C GLU A 320 -2.09 -11.56 -18.57
N TYR A 321 -1.34 -10.55 -18.13
CA TYR A 321 -1.91 -9.32 -17.59
C TYR A 321 -1.15 -8.10 -18.07
N ILE A 322 -1.87 -7.06 -18.48
CA ILE A 322 -1.32 -5.72 -18.73
C ILE A 322 -2.23 -4.70 -18.06
N TRP A 323 -1.65 -3.89 -17.19
CA TRP A 323 -2.32 -2.74 -16.62
C TRP A 323 -2.51 -1.68 -17.69
N ARG A 324 -3.77 -1.25 -17.89
CA ARG A 324 -4.09 -0.12 -18.77
C ARG A 324 -4.83 0.98 -17.99
N PRO A 325 -4.65 2.28 -18.35
CA PRO A 325 -5.33 3.38 -17.65
C PRO A 325 -6.87 3.31 -17.72
N ASP A 326 -7.41 2.84 -18.83
CA ASP A 326 -8.83 2.55 -19.08
C ASP A 326 -9.38 1.45 -18.17
N SER A 327 -8.54 0.52 -17.71
CA SER A 327 -8.94 -0.49 -16.73
C SER A 327 -9.28 0.10 -15.35
N GLN A 328 -9.00 1.39 -15.09
CA GLN A 328 -9.32 2.09 -13.83
C GLN A 328 -10.59 2.95 -13.87
N VAL A 329 -11.50 2.75 -14.84
CA VAL A 329 -12.77 3.49 -14.90
C VAL A 329 -13.57 3.33 -13.59
N SER A 330 -13.64 2.12 -13.04
CA SER A 330 -14.16 1.91 -11.69
C SER A 330 -13.06 1.95 -10.64
N ARG A 331 -13.29 2.70 -9.56
CA ARG A 331 -12.42 2.72 -8.36
C ARG A 331 -12.69 1.57 -7.39
N LYS A 332 -13.63 0.69 -7.74
CA LYS A 332 -14.10 -0.44 -6.91
C LYS A 332 -13.74 -1.80 -7.50
N ARG A 333 -13.13 -1.83 -8.69
CA ARG A 333 -12.57 -3.03 -9.31
C ARG A 333 -11.07 -3.09 -9.01
N PHE A 334 -10.62 -4.26 -8.58
CA PHE A 334 -9.22 -4.55 -8.26
C PHE A 334 -8.86 -5.92 -8.85
N PHE A 335 -7.66 -6.02 -9.43
CA PHE A 335 -7.23 -7.13 -10.27
C PHE A 335 -6.28 -8.10 -9.54
N VAL A 336 -5.55 -7.64 -8.53
CA VAL A 336 -4.60 -8.44 -7.73
C VAL A 336 -5.23 -8.85 -6.41
#